data_AF-A0A5J6Q8Q1-F1
#
_entry.id   AF-A0A5J6Q8Q1-F1
#
_cell.length_a   1.000
_cell.length_b   1.000
_cell.length_c   1.000
_cell.angle_alpha   90.00
_cell.angle_beta   90.00
_cell.angle_gamma   90.00
#
_symmetry.space_group_name_H-M   'P 1'
#
loop_
_entity.id
_entity.type
_entity.pdbx_description
1 polymer ?
#
loop_
_entity_poly.entity_id
_entity_poly.type
_entity_poly.pdbx_seq_one_letter_code
_entity_poly.pdbx_strand_id
1 'polypeptide(L)' 'MSGEWLDRLSRLRQRVDLLRRRLSRQVQLLPSGNDSWLETERELCAAESALNQLADDAI' A
#
# COMPACT_ATOMS: atom_id res chain seq x y z
N MET A 1 -18.10 -13.85 7.11
CA MET A 1 -17.28 -12.62 7.01
C MET A 1 -17.65 -11.67 8.15
N SER A 2 -16.74 -11.37 9.07
CA SER A 2 -17.00 -10.44 10.20
C SER A 2 -16.96 -8.97 9.72
N GLY A 3 -17.70 -8.08 10.39
CA GLY A 3 -17.63 -6.63 10.12
C GLY A 3 -16.24 -6.03 10.34
N GLU A 4 -15.46 -6.59 11.27
CA GLU A 4 -14.08 -6.18 11.52
C GLU A 4 -13.14 -6.51 10.34
N TRP A 5 -13.39 -7.61 9.64
CA TRP A 5 -12.63 -8.00 8.45
C TRP A 5 -12.83 -7.00 7.31
N LEU A 6 -14.08 -6.57 7.09
CA LEU A 6 -14.43 -5.60 6.04
C LEU A 6 -13.83 -4.22 6.34
N ASP A 7 -13.83 -3.80 7.60
CA ASP A 7 -13.20 -2.56 8.04
C ASP A 7 -11.68 -2.61 7.83
N ARG A 8 -11.04 -3.72 8.22
CA ARG A 8 -9.60 -3.94 8.01
C ARG A 8 -9.23 -3.93 6.53
N LEU A 9 -9.99 -4.62 5.68
CA LEU A 9 -9.78 -4.61 4.23
C LEU A 9 -9.91 -3.19 3.65
N SER A 10 -10.93 -2.46 4.06
CA SER A 10 -11.19 -1.10 3.57
C SER A 10 -10.06 -0.14 3.95
N ARG A 11 -9.58 -0.20 5.19
CA ARG A 11 -8.43 0.60 5.66
C ARG A 11 -7.15 0.23 4.91
N LEU A 12 -6.88 -1.06 4.70
CA LEU A 12 -5.70 -1.51 3.98
C LEU A 12 -5.71 -1.00 2.53
N ARG A 13 -6.87 -1.05 1.88
CA ARG A 13 -7.06 -0.58 0.51
C ARG A 13 -6.87 0.93 0.38
N GLN A 14 -7.36 1.71 1.35
CA GLN A 14 -7.08 3.15 1.43
C GLN A 14 -5.58 3.43 1.63
N ARG A 15 -4.89 2.67 2.48
CA ARG A 15 -3.44 2.79 2.69
C ARG A 15 -2.66 2.56 1.39
N VAL A 16 -3.00 1.51 0.64
CA VAL A 16 -2.38 1.21 -0.66
C VAL A 16 -2.57 2.35 -1.65
N ASP A 17 -3.79 2.90 -1.76
CA ASP A 17 -4.06 4.02 -2.69
C ASP A 17 -3.22 5.27 -2.34
N LEU A 18 -3.11 5.59 -1.04
CA LEU A 18 -2.28 6.69 -0.55
C LEU A 18 -0.79 6.48 -0.87
N LEU A 19 -0.27 5.27 -0.63
CA LEU A 19 1.13 4.94 -0.90
C LEU A 19 1.45 5.00 -2.40
N ARG A 20 0.54 4.52 -3.26
CA ARG A 20 0.69 4.64 -4.73
C ARG A 20 0.75 6.11 -5.18
N ARG A 21 -0.14 6.97 -4.66
CA ARG A 21 -0.12 8.41 -4.97
C ARG A 21 1.16 9.08 -4.47
N ARG A 22 1.62 8.74 -3.27
CA ARG A 22 2.86 9.27 -2.68
C ARG A 22 4.07 8.86 -3.51
N LEU A 23 4.17 7.58 -3.85
CA LEU A 23 5.25 7.04 -4.67
C LEU A 23 5.28 7.68 -6.06
N SER A 24 4.11 7.79 -6.72
CA SER A 24 3.99 8.46 -8.01
C SER A 24 4.47 9.91 -7.96
N ARG A 25 4.16 10.63 -6.87
CA ARG A 25 4.62 12.01 -6.68
C ARG A 25 6.13 12.06 -6.43
N GLN A 26 6.67 11.16 -5.62
CA GLN A 26 8.10 11.09 -5.33
C GLN A 26 8.91 10.80 -6.60
N VAL A 27 8.48 9.85 -7.43
CA VAL A 27 9.15 9.54 -8.71
C VAL A 27 9.17 10.75 -9.65
N GLN A 28 8.14 11.60 -9.63
CA GLN A 28 8.08 12.79 -10.49
C GLN A 28 8.86 13.99 -9.94
N LEU A 29 8.98 14.13 -8.62
CA LEU A 29 9.50 15.35 -7.98
C LEU A 29 10.88 15.18 -7.37
N LEU A 30 11.31 13.96 -7.07
CA LEU A 30 12.60 13.74 -6.43
C LEU A 30 13.74 13.87 -7.46
N PRO A 31 14.85 14.51 -7.08
CA PRO A 31 16.04 14.53 -7.91
C PRO A 31 16.62 13.12 -8.05
N SER A 32 17.25 12.87 -9.19
CA SER A 32 17.95 11.62 -9.48
C SER A 32 18.95 11.27 -8.37
N GLY A 33 18.87 10.04 -7.84
CA GLY A 33 19.71 9.58 -6.73
C GLY A 33 19.15 9.87 -5.33
N ASN A 34 17.94 10.43 -5.23
CA ASN A 34 17.22 10.45 -3.97
C ASN A 34 16.40 9.17 -3.82
N ASP A 35 16.77 8.36 -2.84
CA ASP A 35 16.18 7.06 -2.56
C ASP A 35 15.04 7.11 -1.52
N SER A 36 14.56 8.29 -1.13
CA SER A 36 13.45 8.42 -0.16
C SER A 36 12.11 7.83 -0.64
N TRP A 37 12.01 7.49 -1.93
CA TRP A 37 10.89 6.73 -2.48
C TRP A 37 10.96 5.22 -2.14
N LEU A 38 12.15 4.66 -1.87
CA LEU A 38 12.32 3.23 -1.53
C LEU A 38 11.56 2.85 -0.26
N GLU A 39 11.53 3.74 0.74
CA GLU A 39 10.76 3.48 1.95
C GLU A 39 9.26 3.37 1.65
N THR A 40 8.75 4.25 0.78
CA THR A 40 7.34 4.25 0.36
C THR A 40 7.02 3.04 -0.52
N GLU A 41 7.95 2.60 -1.35
CA GLU A 41 7.83 1.37 -2.17
C GLU A 41 7.80 0.11 -1.30
N ARG A 42 8.69 0.00 -0.31
CA ARG A 42 8.68 -1.12 0.66
C ARG A 42 7.38 -1.19 1.44
N GLU A 43 6.88 -0.05 1.91
CA GLU A 43 5.60 0.00 2.63
C GLU A 43 4.44 -0.40 1.69
N LEU A 44 4.46 0.06 0.44
CA LEU A 44 3.46 -0.30 -0.56
C LEU A 44 3.44 -1.80 -0.80
N CYS A 45 4.59 -2.43 -1.03
CA CYS A 45 4.68 -3.89 -1.23
C CYS A 45 4.17 -4.67 -0.02
N ALA A 46 4.50 -4.24 1.20
CA ALA A 46 4.00 -4.88 2.42
C ALA A 46 2.47 -4.78 2.53
N ALA A 47 1.91 -3.60 2.23
CA ALA A 47 0.47 -3.38 2.27
C ALA A 47 -0.28 -4.18 1.18
N GLU A 48 0.26 -4.26 -0.04
CA GLU A 48 -0.30 -5.06 -1.13
C GLU A 48 -0.24 -6.57 -0.82
N SER A 49 0.87 -7.05 -0.25
CA SER A 49 1.02 -8.44 0.18
C SER A 49 -0.01 -8.81 1.25
N ALA A 50 -0.18 -7.96 2.27
CA ALA A 50 -1.21 -8.14 3.29
C ALA A 50 -2.64 -8.12 2.68
N LEU A 51 -2.88 -7.31 1.65
CA LEU A 51 -4.18 -7.26 0.96
C LEU A 51 -4.47 -8.56 0.20
N ASN A 52 -3.46 -9.11 -0.46
CA ASN A 52 -3.56 -10.40 -1.14
C ASN A 52 -3.78 -11.54 -0.14
N GLN A 53 -3.09 -11.57 1.00
CA GLN A 53 -3.31 -12.57 2.04
C GLN A 53 -4.73 -12.50 2.59
N LEU A 54 -5.21 -11.30 2.92
CA LEU A 54 -6.59 -11.10 3.37
C LEU A 54 -7.60 -11.58 2.32
N ALA A 55 -7.35 -11.33 1.03
CA ALA A 55 -8.22 -11.77 -0.05
C ALA A 55 -8.20 -13.29 -0.26
N ASP A 56 -7.06 -13.95 -0.07
CA ASP A 56 -6.90 -15.40 -0.15
C ASP A 56 -7.60 -16.12 1.02
N ASP A 57 -7.50 -15.57 2.24
CA ASP A 57 -8.21 -16.05 3.45
C ASP A 57 -9.75 -15.93 3.36
N ALA A 58 -10.29 -15.23 2.35
CA ALA A 58 -11.72 -15.03 2.16
C ALA A 58 -12.38 -16.02 1.19
N ILE A 59 -11.59 -16.91 0.54
CA ILE A 59 -12.03 -17.90 -0.45
C ILE A 59 -12.27 -19.26 0.21
#